data_AF-A0A8J5FE21-F1
#
_entry.id   AF-A0A8J5FE21-F1
#
_cell.length_a   1.000
_cell.length_b   1.000
_cell.length_c   1.000
_cell.angle_alpha   90.00
_cell.angle_beta   90.00
_cell.angle_gamma   90.00
#
_symmetry.space_group_name_H-M   'P 1'
#
loop_
_entity.id
_entity.type
_entity.pdbx_description
1 polymer ?
#
loop_
_entity_poly.entity_id
_entity_poly.type
_entity_poly.pdbx_seq_one_letter_code
_entity_poly.pdbx_strand_id
1 'polypeptide(L)'
;MSSTARGGRGICSGVGVAGEPAAIHVLAVDDSSVDRALIAGLLRSSKYRVTAVDSGKKALELLGMEPNVNMIITDYWMPEMTGYELLKRVKMFGRRSGRFLSEACEAI
;
A
#
# COMPACT_ATOMS: atom_id res chain seq x y z
N MET A 1 -39.42 -35.00 -40.48
CA MET A 1 -38.67 -35.46 -39.29
C MET A 1 -37.49 -34.50 -39.13
N SER A 2 -37.36 -33.54 -38.22
CA SER A 2 -37.91 -33.19 -36.90
C SER A 2 -37.87 -31.64 -36.83
N SER A 3 -38.94 -30.91 -36.49
CA SER A 3 -39.18 -30.31 -35.15
C SER A 3 -37.89 -29.81 -34.46
N THR A 4 -37.74 -28.56 -34.00
CA THR A 4 -38.66 -27.77 -33.14
C THR A 4 -38.25 -26.29 -33.08
N ALA A 5 -39.22 -25.43 -32.75
CA ALA A 5 -39.12 -23.98 -32.54
C ALA A 5 -38.72 -23.55 -31.10
N ARG A 6 -38.59 -22.23 -30.91
CA ARG A 6 -38.35 -21.38 -29.70
C ARG A 6 -36.87 -21.05 -29.48
N GLY A 7 -36.43 -19.81 -29.29
CA GLY A 7 -37.07 -18.62 -28.73
C GLY A 7 -36.20 -18.16 -27.55
N GLY A 8 -35.75 -16.90 -27.53
CA GLY A 8 -35.01 -16.38 -26.38
C GLY A 8 -34.32 -15.04 -26.62
N ARG A 9 -35.03 -13.95 -26.28
CA ARG A 9 -34.41 -12.67 -25.89
C ARG A 9 -33.63 -12.94 -24.61
N GLY A 10 -32.45 -12.35 -24.42
CA GLY A 10 -31.75 -12.53 -23.16
C GLY A 10 -30.41 -11.87 -23.04
N ILE A 11 -30.45 -10.55 -22.82
CA ILE A 11 -29.59 -9.76 -21.93
C ILE A 11 -28.06 -9.85 -22.11
N CYS A 12 -27.50 -8.73 -22.57
CA CYS A 12 -26.20 -8.28 -22.13
C CYS A 12 -26.22 -8.17 -20.59
N SER A 13 -25.52 -9.05 -19.88
CA SER A 13 -25.12 -8.85 -18.48
C SER A 13 -23.59 -8.74 -18.53
N GLY A 14 -22.97 -7.57 -18.51
CA GLY A 14 -23.32 -6.44 -17.67
C GLY A 14 -22.96 -6.75 -16.23
N VAL A 15 -21.67 -6.93 -15.94
CA VAL A 15 -21.08 -6.51 -14.66
C VAL A 15 -19.74 -5.87 -15.00
N GLY A 16 -19.76 -4.56 -15.27
CA GLY A 16 -18.61 -3.75 -14.94
C GLY A 16 -18.40 -3.95 -13.45
N VAL A 17 -17.31 -4.63 -13.08
CA VAL A 17 -16.93 -4.76 -11.67
C VAL A 17 -16.68 -3.33 -11.23
N ALA A 18 -17.64 -2.75 -10.51
CA ALA A 18 -17.45 -1.51 -9.77
C ALA A 18 -16.14 -1.71 -9.01
N GLY A 19 -15.13 -0.93 -9.39
CA GLY A 19 -13.74 -1.22 -9.02
C GLY A 19 -13.66 -1.55 -7.54
N GLU A 20 -13.12 -2.73 -7.21
CA GLU A 20 -12.72 -2.97 -5.83
C GLU A 20 -11.87 -1.78 -5.40
N PRO A 21 -12.10 -1.22 -4.20
CA PRO A 21 -11.26 -0.14 -3.72
C PRO A 21 -9.81 -0.60 -3.83
N ALA A 22 -9.00 0.15 -4.59
CA ALA A 22 -7.60 -0.19 -4.82
C ALA A 22 -6.94 -0.46 -3.46
N ALA A 23 -6.38 -1.66 -3.29
CA ALA A 23 -5.85 -2.10 -2.01
C ALA A 23 -4.88 -1.05 -1.46
N ILE A 24 -5.18 -0.53 -0.27
CA ILE A 24 -4.37 0.48 0.40
C ILE A 24 -2.95 -0.08 0.56
N HIS A 25 -1.97 0.66 0.06
CA HIS A 25 -0.57 0.26 0.10
C HIS A 25 0.14 0.87 1.30
N VAL A 26 0.66 -0.01 2.16
CA VAL A 26 1.43 0.34 3.34
C VAL A 26 2.90 0.02 3.11
N LEU A 27 3.76 0.98 3.41
CA LEU A 27 5.20 0.78 3.50
C LEU A 27 5.58 0.54 4.96
N ALA A 28 6.04 -0.67 5.29
CA ALA A 28 6.54 -1.02 6.62
C ALA A 28 8.07 -0.91 6.65
N VAL A 29 8.61 -0.15 7.59
CA VAL A 29 10.04 0.18 7.69
C VAL A 29 10.53 -0.17 9.07
N ASP A 30 11.41 -1.16 9.18
CA ASP A 30 11.90 -1.63 10.48
C ASP A 30 13.21 -2.38 10.25
N ASP A 31 14.27 -2.10 11.01
CA ASP A 31 15.57 -2.75 10.87
C ASP A 31 15.58 -4.18 11.47
N SER A 32 14.71 -4.44 12.45
CA SER A 32 14.47 -5.77 13.00
C SER A 32 13.71 -6.64 12.00
N SER A 33 14.36 -7.69 11.53
CA SER A 33 13.74 -8.64 10.59
C SER A 33 12.50 -9.34 11.17
N VAL A 34 12.44 -9.52 12.49
CA VAL A 34 11.34 -10.20 13.19
C VAL A 34 10.13 -9.27 13.27
N ASP A 35 10.32 -8.05 13.74
CA ASP A 35 9.24 -7.07 13.91
C ASP A 35 8.68 -6.64 12.55
N ARG A 36 9.57 -6.43 11.56
CA ARG A 36 9.19 -6.21 10.17
C ARG A 36 8.31 -7.32 9.61
N ALA A 37 8.64 -8.58 9.86
CA ALA A 37 7.87 -9.72 9.37
C ALA A 37 6.50 -9.82 10.08
N LEU A 38 6.47 -9.57 11.39
CA LEU A 38 5.24 -9.57 12.18
C LEU A 38 4.26 -8.51 11.69
N ILE A 39 4.71 -7.25 11.61
CA ILE A 39 3.87 -6.12 11.16
C ILE A 39 3.39 -6.36 9.73
N ALA A 40 4.27 -6.80 8.83
CA ALA A 40 3.88 -7.09 7.45
C ALA A 40 2.86 -8.23 7.35
N GLY A 41 2.99 -9.27 8.18
CA GLY A 41 2.02 -10.36 8.26
C GLY A 41 0.64 -9.89 8.71
N LEU A 42 0.58 -9.10 9.79
CA LEU A 42 -0.66 -8.55 10.34
C LEU A 42 -1.38 -7.67 9.32
N LEU A 43 -0.66 -6.76 8.66
CA LEU A 43 -1.22 -5.88 7.65
C LEU A 43 -1.71 -6.65 6.41
N ARG A 44 -0.94 -7.63 5.91
CA ARG A 44 -1.36 -8.46 4.79
C ARG A 44 -2.60 -9.29 5.11
N SER A 45 -2.71 -9.81 6.34
CA SER A 45 -3.90 -10.53 6.80
C SER A 45 -5.16 -9.64 6.77
N SER A 46 -4.97 -8.34 6.99
CA SER A 46 -6.00 -7.30 6.94
C SER A 46 -6.27 -6.76 5.52
N LYS A 47 -5.81 -7.46 4.46
CA LYS A 47 -6.00 -7.12 3.04
C LYS A 47 -5.28 -5.85 2.55
N TYR A 48 -4.29 -5.36 3.30
CA TYR A 48 -3.40 -4.31 2.81
C TYR A 48 -2.39 -4.87 1.82
N ARG A 49 -2.04 -4.07 0.79
CA ARG A 49 -0.80 -4.31 0.04
C ARG A 49 0.34 -3.82 0.93
N VAL A 50 1.39 -4.63 1.13
CA VAL A 50 2.49 -4.26 2.03
C VAL A 50 3.84 -4.48 1.38
N THR A 51 4.58 -3.39 1.26
CA THR A 51 6.00 -3.42 0.93
C THR A 51 6.78 -3.21 2.21
N ALA A 52 7.72 -4.12 2.50
CA ALA A 52 8.50 -4.09 3.73
C ALA A 52 9.98 -3.85 3.39
N VAL A 53 10.61 -2.91 4.08
CA VAL A 53 12.01 -2.54 3.89
C VAL A 53 12.73 -2.46 5.23
N ASP A 54 14.05 -2.64 5.22
CA ASP A 54 14.86 -2.81 6.43
C ASP A 54 15.55 -1.52 6.93
N SER A 55 15.31 -0.40 6.26
CA SER A 55 16.01 0.84 6.57
C SER A 55 15.28 2.04 5.98
N GLY A 56 15.43 3.19 6.64
CA GLY A 56 14.87 4.45 6.15
C GLY A 56 15.46 4.89 4.81
N LYS A 57 16.72 4.55 4.50
CA LYS A 57 17.32 4.83 3.17
C LYS A 57 16.58 4.11 2.05
N LYS A 58 16.37 2.80 2.18
CA LYS A 58 15.60 2.02 1.19
C LYS A 58 14.17 2.51 1.09
N ALA A 59 13.56 2.92 2.22
CA ALA A 59 12.23 3.52 2.20
C ALA A 59 12.18 4.79 1.32
N LEU A 60 13.16 5.68 1.43
CA LEU A 60 13.25 6.90 0.61
C LEU A 60 13.49 6.59 -0.87
N GLU A 61 14.36 5.62 -1.18
CA GLU A 61 14.60 5.17 -2.56
C GLU A 61 13.30 4.64 -3.19
N LEU A 62 12.57 3.80 -2.45
CA LEU A 62 11.34 3.18 -2.90
C LEU A 62 10.23 4.23 -3.11
N LEU A 63 10.11 5.20 -2.19
CA LEU A 63 9.18 6.32 -2.35
C LEU A 63 9.51 7.22 -3.54
N GLY A 64 10.77 7.26 -3.98
CA GLY A 64 11.19 7.95 -5.20
C GLY A 64 10.78 7.22 -6.48
N MET A 65 10.64 5.88 -6.42
CA MET A 65 10.30 5.03 -7.57
C MET A 65 8.81 4.68 -7.65
N GLU A 66 8.15 4.45 -6.51
CA GLU A 66 6.73 4.09 -6.40
C GLU A 66 5.89 5.23 -5.83
N PRO A 67 5.09 5.94 -6.66
CA PRO A 67 4.25 7.04 -6.17
C PRO A 67 2.98 6.59 -5.44
N ASN A 68 2.76 5.28 -5.28
CA ASN A 68 1.47 4.71 -4.86
C ASN A 68 1.52 4.15 -3.42
N VAL A 69 2.24 4.80 -2.50
CA VAL A 69 2.22 4.47 -1.06
C VAL A 69 1.19 5.34 -0.36
N ASN A 70 0.23 4.72 0.31
CA ASN A 70 -0.87 5.39 1.00
C ASN A 70 -0.59 5.61 2.49
N MET A 71 0.32 4.84 3.08
CA MET A 71 0.65 4.88 4.50
C MET A 71 2.07 4.39 4.73
N ILE A 72 2.76 4.93 5.73
CA ILE A 72 4.07 4.48 6.19
C ILE A 72 3.95 4.11 7.66
N ILE A 73 4.43 2.93 8.03
CA ILE A 73 4.63 2.48 9.40
C ILE A 73 6.13 2.27 9.57
N THR A 74 6.72 2.90 10.58
CA THR A 74 8.18 2.88 10.78
C THR A 74 8.55 2.67 12.22
N ASP A 75 9.60 1.91 12.48
CA ASP A 75 10.28 1.95 13.77
C ASP A 75 10.95 3.31 13.99
N TYR A 76 11.06 3.73 15.25
CA TYR A 76 11.71 4.98 15.62
C TYR A 76 13.24 4.87 15.60
N TRP A 77 13.78 3.75 16.10
CA TRP A 77 15.20 3.54 16.39
C TRP A 77 15.89 2.66 15.34
N MET A 78 16.03 3.20 14.13
CA MET A 78 16.81 2.55 13.09
C MET A 78 18.25 3.07 13.02
N PRO A 79 19.21 2.24 12.55
CA PRO A 79 20.54 2.70 12.17
C PRO A 79 20.50 3.80 11.11
N GLU A 80 21.50 4.69 11.15
CA GLU A 80 21.75 5.76 10.16
C GLU A 80 20.72 6.91 10.14
N MET A 81 19.43 6.64 10.31
CA MET A 81 18.37 7.65 10.47
C MET A 81 17.22 7.14 11.32
N THR A 82 16.61 8.02 12.11
CA THR A 82 15.41 7.68 12.89
C THR A 82 14.15 7.63 12.02
N GLY A 83 13.10 6.95 12.48
CA GLY A 83 11.78 6.97 11.83
C GLY A 83 11.22 8.39 11.69
N TYR A 84 11.45 9.25 12.69
CA TYR A 84 11.09 10.67 12.63
C TYR A 84 11.82 11.40 11.50
N GLU A 85 13.13 11.16 11.36
CA GLU A 85 13.95 11.73 10.30
C GLU A 85 13.53 11.29 8.90
N LEU A 86 13.12 10.02 8.77
CA LEU A 86 12.52 9.49 7.55
C LEU A 86 11.23 10.25 7.22
N LEU A 87 10.26 10.32 8.14
CA LEU A 87 8.99 11.00 7.94
C LEU A 87 9.16 12.48 7.61
N LYS A 88 10.12 13.17 8.26
CA LYS A 88 10.49 14.55 7.95
C LYS A 88 10.95 14.71 6.51
N ARG A 89 11.79 13.80 6.01
CA ARG A 89 12.25 13.80 4.61
C ARG A 89 11.08 13.53 3.65
N VAL A 90 10.23 12.53 3.93
CA VAL A 90 9.05 12.22 3.11
C VAL A 90 8.10 13.41 2.99
N LYS A 91 7.82 14.11 4.10
CA LYS A 91 6.99 15.32 4.09
C LYS A 91 7.56 16.44 3.21
N MET A 92 8.89 16.56 3.13
CA MET A 92 9.55 17.51 2.23
C MET A 92 9.45 17.07 0.76
N PHE A 93 9.45 15.77 0.47
CA PHE A 93 9.23 15.24 -0.88
C PHE A 93 7.79 15.43 -1.38
N GLY A 94 6.78 15.12 -0.55
CA GLY A 94 5.36 15.20 -0.93
C GLY A 94 4.89 16.60 -1.34
N ARG A 95 5.47 17.66 -0.74
CA ARG A 95 5.17 19.07 -1.10
C ARG A 95 5.46 19.41 -2.56
N ARG A 96 6.32 18.65 -3.24
CA ARG A 96 6.64 18.88 -4.65
C ARG A 96 5.70 18.17 -5.63
N SER A 97 5.02 17.10 -5.18
CA SER A 97 4.28 16.21 -6.08
C SER A 97 2.76 16.28 -5.92
N GLY A 98 2.24 17.15 -5.04
CA GLY A 98 0.79 17.43 -4.90
C GLY A 98 -0.06 16.24 -4.47
N ARG A 99 0.56 15.14 -4.02
CA ARG A 99 -0.09 13.92 -3.54
C ARG A 99 0.60 13.52 -2.23
N PHE A 100 -0.20 13.16 -1.21
CA PHE A 100 0.20 12.41 0.00
C PHE A 100 0.98 13.21 1.09
N LEU A 101 0.80 13.05 2.42
CA LEU A 101 0.06 12.15 3.33
C LEU A 101 -0.38 12.96 4.58
N SER A 102 -1.66 12.98 4.96
CA SER A 102 -2.11 13.65 6.20
C SER A 102 -2.14 12.74 7.43
N GLU A 103 -1.84 11.44 7.32
CA GLU A 103 -1.82 10.53 8.46
C GLU A 103 -0.59 9.62 8.39
N ALA A 104 0.59 10.20 8.66
CA ALA A 104 1.64 9.43 9.28
C ALA A 104 1.19 9.19 10.73
N CYS A 105 0.42 8.12 10.94
CA CYS A 105 0.07 7.68 12.28
C CYS A 105 1.39 7.26 12.94
N GLU A 106 1.81 8.01 13.98
CA GLU A 106 2.72 7.48 14.98
C GLU A 106 2.09 6.20 15.52
N ALA A 107 2.65 5.07 15.09
CA ALA A 107 2.40 3.75 15.65
C ALA A 107 3.82 3.16 15.72
N ILE A 108 4.45 2.96 16.88
CA ILE A 108 3.99 2.73 18.26
C ILE A 108 4.93 3.48 19.21
#